data_AF-A0A7Y8LGU0-F1
#
_entry.id   AF-A0A7Y8LGU0-F1
#
_cell.length_a   1.000
_cell.length_b   1.000
_cell.length_c   1.000
_cell.angle_alpha   90.00
_cell.angle_beta   90.00
_cell.angle_gamma   90.00
#
_symmetry.space_group_name_H-M   'P 1'
#
loop_
_entity.id
_entity.type
_entity.pdbx_description
1 polymer ?
#
loop_
_entity_poly.entity_id
_entity_poly.type
_entity_poly.pdbx_seq_one_letter_code
_entity_poly.pdbx_strand_id
1 'polypeptide(L)'
;MATSIVKLEPQNITAAVRSLRAEFTDAKLAGVKTTARRGAVHVKVPIARMPDYQFSYDRECVSWRTPRWKVVIHAKGFAVEQRTDAKAFHLVFKKAGAQPEPAETVKPSPIRKIFFQRSLRAIEELQTLDERSLAEAVEAPTDFSVLVSALKSEEALASIRAHDPLAGARVRGLEAKRKLIEGEGGSLSSAEAAKLLRITRQAIDRRRKEGKLLGVELGRKGFRYPVWQFGLANFEPVLAAVRDLDSWEQLTFFLNPTAMLGGLTPLEALQGGKRGVDDVIRAASAYGEQGG
;
A
#
# COMPACT_ATOMS: atom_id res chain seq x y z
N MET A 1 -22.72 15.62 16.49
CA MET A 1 -21.42 15.90 15.84
C MET A 1 -21.69 16.75 14.61
N ALA A 2 -21.26 18.01 14.63
CA ALA A 2 -21.43 18.91 13.49
C ALA A 2 -20.44 18.53 12.37
N THR A 3 -20.87 18.54 11.11
CA THR A 3 -20.03 18.20 9.97
C THR A 3 -19.97 19.38 9.01
N SER A 4 -18.76 19.81 8.69
CA SER A 4 -18.51 20.79 7.63
C SER A 4 -17.88 20.10 6.42
N ILE A 5 -18.30 20.51 5.22
CA ILE A 5 -17.82 19.98 3.95
C ILE A 5 -17.20 21.12 3.16
N VAL A 6 -15.89 21.05 2.95
CA VAL A 6 -15.12 22.01 2.16
C VAL A 6 -14.81 21.38 0.81
N LYS A 7 -15.25 22.02 -0.27
CA LYS A 7 -14.88 21.60 -1.62
C LYS A 7 -13.67 22.39 -2.08
N LEU A 8 -12.59 21.70 -2.43
CA LEU A 8 -11.42 22.35 -3.02
C LEU A 8 -11.57 22.41 -4.53
N GLU A 9 -11.36 23.61 -5.06
CA GLU A 9 -11.37 23.88 -6.49
C GLU A 9 -9.94 24.13 -6.99
N PRO A 10 -9.40 23.32 -7.91
CA PRO A 10 -8.03 23.45 -8.40
C PRO A 10 -7.70 24.80 -9.04
N GLN A 11 -8.71 25.53 -9.51
CA GLN A 11 -8.61 26.85 -10.11
C GLN A 11 -8.34 27.97 -9.10
N ASN A 12 -8.58 27.76 -7.79
CA ASN A 12 -8.44 28.83 -6.79
C ASN A 12 -7.84 28.36 -5.46
N ILE A 13 -6.54 28.07 -5.49
CA ILE A 13 -5.74 27.61 -4.34
C ILE A 13 -5.81 28.58 -3.14
N THR A 14 -5.81 29.89 -3.39
CA THR A 14 -5.83 30.91 -2.34
C THR A 14 -7.17 30.95 -1.61
N ALA A 15 -8.28 30.86 -2.33
CA ALA A 15 -9.61 30.75 -1.72
C ALA A 15 -9.75 29.45 -0.92
N ALA A 16 -9.29 28.33 -1.48
CA ALA A 16 -9.24 27.03 -0.80
C ALA A 16 -8.50 27.09 0.55
N VAL A 17 -7.33 27.71 0.60
CA VAL A 17 -6.57 27.89 1.86
C VAL A 17 -7.35 28.71 2.89
N ARG A 18 -8.03 29.78 2.44
CA ARG A 18 -8.81 30.66 3.33
C ARG A 18 -10.00 29.91 3.94
N SER A 19 -10.78 29.21 3.11
CA SER A 19 -11.92 28.40 3.56
C SER A 19 -11.48 27.32 4.54
N LEU A 20 -10.44 26.56 4.22
CA LEU A 20 -9.92 25.53 5.11
C LEU A 20 -9.44 26.07 6.45
N ARG A 21 -8.78 27.24 6.44
CA ARG A 21 -8.31 27.85 7.68
C ARG A 21 -9.46 28.24 8.59
N ALA A 22 -10.53 28.82 8.04
CA ALA A 22 -11.73 29.17 8.81
C ALA A 22 -12.36 27.91 9.43
N GLU A 23 -12.55 26.87 8.62
CA GLU A 23 -13.21 25.63 9.04
C GLU A 23 -12.43 24.84 10.10
N PHE A 24 -11.10 24.79 9.98
CA PHE A 24 -10.25 24.19 11.02
C PHE A 24 -10.25 24.99 12.32
N THR A 25 -10.39 26.31 12.22
CA THR A 25 -10.53 27.18 13.39
C THR A 25 -11.85 26.91 14.11
N ASP A 26 -12.96 26.85 13.37
CA ASP A 26 -14.29 26.57 13.92
C ASP A 26 -14.39 25.17 14.53
N ALA A 27 -13.77 24.18 13.87
CA ALA A 27 -13.66 22.81 14.37
C ALA A 27 -12.69 22.64 15.55
N LYS A 28 -12.02 23.72 15.98
CA LYS A 28 -11.03 23.77 17.08
C LYS A 28 -9.90 22.75 16.91
N LEU A 29 -9.43 22.55 15.68
CA LEU A 29 -8.30 21.67 15.38
C LEU A 29 -6.99 22.36 15.74
N ALA A 30 -6.58 22.22 17.01
CA ALA A 30 -5.46 22.96 17.59
C ALA A 30 -4.14 22.72 16.83
N GLY A 31 -3.50 23.80 16.41
CA GLY A 31 -2.17 23.76 15.79
C GLY A 31 -2.14 23.35 14.31
N VAL A 32 -3.28 22.97 13.72
CA VAL A 32 -3.37 22.71 12.28
C VAL A 32 -3.21 24.03 11.51
N LYS A 33 -2.26 24.06 10.57
CA LYS A 33 -1.95 25.26 9.77
C LYS A 33 -2.16 24.98 8.29
N THR A 34 -2.89 25.88 7.61
CA THR A 34 -3.12 25.78 6.16
C THR A 34 -2.45 26.95 5.43
N THR A 35 -1.64 26.65 4.41
CA THR A 35 -0.89 27.64 3.59
C THR A 35 -0.93 27.31 2.11
N ALA A 36 -0.72 28.33 1.26
CA ALA A 36 -0.50 28.14 -0.19
C ALA A 36 1.00 28.21 -0.48
N ARG A 37 1.56 27.21 -1.17
CA ARG A 37 2.97 27.24 -1.61
C ARG A 37 3.14 26.47 -2.91
N ARG A 38 3.82 27.08 -3.90
CA ARG A 38 4.11 26.50 -5.23
C ARG A 38 2.86 25.94 -5.94
N GLY A 39 1.75 26.68 -5.91
CA GLY A 39 0.50 26.27 -6.56
C GLY A 39 -0.25 25.09 -5.90
N ALA A 40 0.11 24.74 -4.66
CA ALA A 40 -0.53 23.68 -3.89
C ALA A 40 -1.08 24.21 -2.55
N VAL A 41 -2.10 23.54 -2.02
CA VAL A 41 -2.58 23.73 -0.65
C VAL A 41 -1.75 22.84 0.26
N HIS A 42 -1.18 23.39 1.32
CA HIS A 42 -0.42 22.66 2.33
C HIS A 42 -1.18 22.72 3.64
N VAL A 43 -1.48 21.56 4.22
CA VAL A 43 -2.03 21.44 5.57
C VAL A 43 -0.96 20.78 6.44
N LYS A 44 -0.48 21.52 7.43
CA LYS A 44 0.49 21.05 8.43
C LYS A 44 -0.25 20.72 9.72
N VAL A 45 -0.01 19.52 10.21
CA VAL A 45 -0.68 18.91 11.34
C VAL A 45 0.40 18.52 12.36
N PRO A 46 0.48 19.15 13.54
CA PRO A 46 1.48 18.78 14.53
C PRO A 46 1.31 17.34 15.00
N ILE A 47 2.39 16.55 15.05
CA ILE A 47 2.32 15.13 15.47
C ILE A 47 1.77 15.01 16.89
N ALA A 48 2.24 15.87 17.80
CA ALA A 48 1.78 15.92 19.19
C ALA A 48 0.26 16.18 19.35
N ARG A 49 -0.42 16.60 18.28
CA ARG A 49 -1.87 16.87 18.26
C ARG A 49 -2.66 15.82 17.50
N MET A 50 -2.02 14.87 16.82
CA MET A 50 -2.74 13.81 16.10
C MET A 50 -3.63 12.92 16.98
N PRO A 51 -3.31 12.67 18.27
CA PRO A 51 -4.26 11.97 19.16
C PRO A 51 -5.57 12.74 19.41
N ASP A 52 -5.57 14.07 19.21
CA ASP A 52 -6.72 14.94 19.53
C ASP A 52 -7.85 14.82 18.47
N TYR A 53 -7.61 14.17 17.34
CA TYR A 53 -8.60 13.96 16.28
C TYR A 53 -8.31 12.70 15.45
N GLN A 54 -9.38 12.04 15.00
CA GLN A 54 -9.29 10.98 13.99
C GLN A 54 -9.09 11.60 12.61
N PHE A 55 -7.99 11.24 11.97
CA PHE A 55 -7.71 11.57 10.58
C PHE A 55 -8.12 10.42 9.66
N SER A 56 -8.72 10.72 8.51
CA SER A 56 -9.00 9.72 7.48
C SER A 56 -8.73 10.28 6.09
N TYR A 57 -8.22 9.45 5.20
CA TYR A 57 -8.08 9.78 3.78
C TYR A 57 -8.67 8.66 2.90
N ASP A 58 -9.57 9.05 2.01
CA ASP A 58 -9.99 8.26 0.86
C ASP A 58 -9.61 9.00 -0.43
N ARG A 59 -9.63 8.31 -1.58
CA ARG A 59 -9.09 8.85 -2.85
C ARG A 59 -9.57 10.26 -3.21
N GLU A 60 -10.75 10.67 -2.74
CA GLU A 60 -11.33 11.98 -3.07
C GLU A 60 -11.61 12.86 -1.84
N CYS A 61 -11.59 12.29 -0.63
CA CYS A 61 -11.94 12.98 0.59
C CYS A 61 -10.86 12.83 1.67
N VAL A 62 -10.52 13.95 2.29
CA VAL A 62 -9.71 13.99 3.52
C VAL A 62 -10.60 14.45 4.66
N SER A 63 -10.57 13.79 5.82
CA SER A 63 -11.36 14.25 6.96
C SER A 63 -10.61 14.26 8.29
N TRP A 64 -10.96 15.23 9.11
CA TRP A 64 -10.55 15.35 10.51
C TRP A 64 -11.80 15.28 11.37
N ARG A 65 -11.78 14.45 12.39
CA ARG A 65 -12.90 14.26 13.30
C ARG A 65 -12.44 14.39 14.74
N THR A 66 -13.01 15.34 15.46
CA THR A 66 -12.97 15.42 16.92
C THR A 66 -14.27 14.81 17.48
N PRO A 67 -14.43 14.67 18.81
CA PRO A 67 -15.68 14.20 19.40
C PRO A 67 -16.92 15.05 19.03
N ARG A 68 -16.72 16.35 18.75
CA ARG A 68 -17.81 17.31 18.49
C ARG A 68 -17.94 17.74 17.04
N TRP A 69 -16.87 17.66 16.25
CA TRP A 69 -16.80 18.20 14.89
C TRP A 69 -16.18 17.22 13.90
N LYS A 70 -16.63 17.27 12.65
CA LYS A 70 -16.00 16.61 11.51
C LYS A 70 -15.82 17.62 10.38
N VAL A 71 -14.59 17.81 9.93
CA VAL A 71 -14.29 18.58 8.72
C VAL A 71 -13.96 17.59 7.62
N VAL A 72 -14.70 17.64 6.52
CA VAL A 72 -14.48 16.82 5.32
C VAL A 72 -14.05 17.74 4.19
N ILE A 73 -12.93 17.42 3.56
CA ILE A 73 -12.41 18.12 2.40
C ILE A 73 -12.64 17.22 1.18
N HIS A 74 -13.42 17.68 0.21
CA HIS A 74 -13.49 17.05 -1.10
C HIS A 74 -12.41 17.65 -2.00
N ALA A 75 -11.42 16.83 -2.35
CA ALA A 75 -10.23 17.21 -3.09
C ALA A 75 -10.30 16.76 -4.56
N LYS A 76 -11.48 16.88 -5.20
CA LYS A 76 -11.67 16.47 -6.59
C LYS A 76 -10.72 17.26 -7.51
N GLY A 77 -9.98 16.55 -8.37
CA GLY A 77 -8.99 17.17 -9.25
C GLY A 77 -7.67 17.54 -8.56
N PHE A 78 -7.46 17.09 -7.32
CA PHE A 78 -6.16 17.16 -6.64
C PHE A 78 -5.56 15.75 -6.46
N ALA A 79 -4.26 15.64 -6.70
CA ALA A 79 -3.43 14.59 -6.13
C ALA A 79 -3.03 15.01 -4.72
N VAL A 80 -3.31 14.17 -3.73
CA VAL A 80 -2.96 14.43 -2.32
C VAL A 80 -1.69 13.66 -1.98
N GLU A 81 -0.61 14.39 -1.69
CA GLU A 81 0.63 13.81 -1.17
C GLU A 81 0.66 13.91 0.36
N GLN A 82 1.17 12.87 1.00
CA GLN A 82 1.37 12.81 2.45
C GLN A 82 2.87 12.78 2.74
N ARG A 83 3.33 13.57 3.69
CA ARG A 83 4.73 13.60 4.14
C ARG A 83 4.77 13.79 5.64
N THR A 84 5.79 13.25 6.28
CA THR A 84 5.98 13.40 7.73
C THR A 84 7.40 13.86 7.99
N ASP A 85 7.57 14.78 8.94
CA ASP A 85 8.84 15.09 9.59
C ASP A 85 8.73 14.86 11.10
N ALA A 86 9.83 14.99 11.85
CA ALA A 86 9.85 14.71 13.29
C ALA A 86 8.85 15.53 14.13
N LYS A 87 8.29 16.63 13.62
CA LYS A 87 7.40 17.54 14.35
C LYS A 87 6.00 17.63 13.75
N ALA A 88 5.80 17.24 12.49
CA ALA A 88 4.52 17.41 11.81
C ALA A 88 4.26 16.41 10.68
N PHE A 89 2.97 16.10 10.52
CA PHE A 89 2.39 15.48 9.35
C PHE A 89 1.93 16.58 8.37
N HIS A 90 2.19 16.38 7.08
CA HIS A 90 1.92 17.34 6.01
C HIS A 90 1.07 16.69 4.92
N LEU A 91 -0.02 17.37 4.57
CA LEU A 91 -0.85 17.05 3.42
C LEU A 91 -0.68 18.13 2.36
N VAL A 92 -0.32 17.71 1.14
CA VAL A 92 -0.10 18.61 0.02
C VAL A 92 -1.07 18.27 -1.10
N PHE A 93 -2.02 19.15 -1.33
CA PHE A 93 -3.00 19.02 -2.42
C PHE A 93 -2.42 19.71 -3.66
N LYS A 94 -1.97 18.91 -4.62
CA LYS A 94 -1.46 19.36 -5.93
C LYS A 94 -2.53 19.16 -6.99
N LYS A 95 -2.66 20.09 -7.94
CA LYS A 95 -3.56 19.90 -9.09
C LYS A 95 -3.21 18.60 -9.82
N ALA A 96 -4.16 17.69 -9.95
CA ALA A 96 -3.98 16.44 -10.69
C ALA A 96 -3.95 16.74 -12.19
N GLY A 97 -2.93 16.23 -12.90
CA GLY A 97 -2.96 16.19 -14.36
C GLY A 97 -3.89 15.06 -14.82
N ALA A 98 -5.00 15.41 -15.48
CA ALA A 98 -6.01 14.52 -16.08
C ALA A 98 -6.62 13.43 -15.14
N GLN A 99 -7.91 13.58 -14.81
CA GLN A 99 -8.67 12.82 -13.80
C GLN A 99 -8.85 11.32 -14.08
N PRO A 100 -8.88 10.46 -13.04
CA PRO A 100 -9.79 9.32 -12.98
C PRO A 100 -11.19 9.77 -12.47
N GLU A 101 -12.25 9.13 -12.98
CA GLU A 101 -13.65 9.39 -12.59
C GLU A 101 -13.94 9.18 -11.08
N PRO A 102 -14.88 9.94 -10.50
CA PRO A 102 -15.27 9.80 -9.09
C PRO A 102 -16.04 8.50 -8.83
N ALA A 103 -15.65 7.80 -7.77
CA ALA A 103 -16.29 6.55 -7.34
C ALA A 103 -17.61 6.83 -6.60
N GLU A 104 -18.69 6.13 -6.98
CA GLU A 104 -20.00 6.20 -6.33
C GLU A 104 -19.93 6.03 -4.80
N THR A 105 -20.65 6.89 -4.07
CA THR A 105 -20.81 6.82 -2.62
C THR A 105 -21.74 5.66 -2.24
N VAL A 106 -21.16 4.51 -1.91
CA VAL A 106 -21.91 3.32 -1.48
C VAL A 106 -22.46 3.52 -0.06
N LYS A 107 -23.79 3.59 0.11
CA LYS A 107 -24.45 3.54 1.44
C LYS A 107 -24.05 2.24 2.18
N PRO A 108 -23.73 2.28 3.49
CA PRO A 108 -23.26 1.10 4.20
C PRO A 108 -24.39 0.07 4.38
N SER A 109 -24.28 -1.05 3.66
CA SER A 109 -25.17 -2.20 3.78
C SER A 109 -25.12 -2.83 5.19
N PRO A 110 -26.15 -3.60 5.60
CA PRO A 110 -26.15 -4.33 6.87
C PRO A 110 -24.88 -5.18 7.08
N ILE A 111 -24.40 -5.85 6.03
CA ILE A 111 -23.15 -6.64 6.06
C ILE A 111 -21.93 -5.78 6.41
N ARG A 112 -21.83 -4.56 5.86
CA ARG A 112 -20.73 -3.64 6.17
C ARG A 112 -20.76 -3.20 7.63
N LYS A 113 -21.94 -2.99 8.21
CA LYS A 113 -22.09 -2.64 9.63
C LYS A 113 -21.66 -3.78 10.55
N ILE A 114 -22.12 -5.00 10.27
CA ILE A 114 -21.75 -6.19 11.05
C ILE A 114 -20.24 -6.44 10.97
N PHE A 115 -19.66 -6.38 9.75
CA PHE A 115 -18.22 -6.49 9.55
C PHE A 115 -17.47 -5.46 10.40
N PHE A 116 -17.85 -4.18 10.32
CA PHE A 116 -17.22 -3.11 11.10
C PHE A 116 -17.27 -3.37 12.60
N GLN A 117 -18.44 -3.74 13.14
CA GLN A 117 -18.60 -4.02 14.57
C GLN A 117 -17.77 -5.21 15.04
N ARG A 118 -17.69 -6.29 14.25
CA ARG A 118 -16.87 -7.47 14.59
C ARG A 118 -15.37 -7.15 14.52
N SER A 119 -14.95 -6.39 13.51
CA SER A 119 -13.57 -5.95 13.38
C SER A 119 -13.16 -5.02 14.51
N LEU A 120 -14.05 -4.13 14.98
CA LEU A 120 -13.77 -3.25 16.12
C LEU A 120 -13.51 -4.04 17.40
N ARG A 121 -14.30 -5.07 17.69
CA ARG A 121 -14.05 -5.95 18.87
C ARG A 121 -12.69 -6.64 18.80
N ALA A 122 -12.31 -7.15 17.63
CA ALA A 122 -10.98 -7.74 17.45
C ALA A 122 -9.86 -6.70 17.66
N ILE A 123 -10.08 -5.44 17.27
CA ILE A 123 -9.12 -4.35 17.53
C ILE A 123 -9.07 -4.01 19.02
N GLU A 124 -10.22 -3.98 19.71
CA GLU A 124 -10.28 -3.78 21.17
C GLU A 124 -9.53 -4.89 21.93
N GLU A 125 -9.62 -6.13 21.46
CA GLU A 125 -8.79 -7.24 21.99
C GLU A 125 -7.29 -7.01 21.73
N LEU A 126 -6.90 -6.54 20.54
CA LEU A 126 -5.49 -6.21 20.26
C LEU A 126 -4.96 -5.04 21.11
N GLN A 127 -5.83 -4.15 21.61
CA GLN A 127 -5.41 -3.06 22.50
C GLN A 127 -5.00 -3.54 23.90
N THR A 128 -5.29 -4.80 24.25
CA THR A 128 -4.85 -5.36 25.54
C THR A 128 -3.43 -5.92 25.50
N LEU A 129 -2.80 -5.96 24.33
CA LEU A 129 -1.41 -6.36 24.18
C LEU A 129 -0.48 -5.43 24.97
N ASP A 130 0.68 -5.96 25.35
CA ASP A 130 1.70 -5.19 26.05
C ASP A 130 2.20 -3.98 25.22
N GLU A 131 2.62 -2.91 25.91
CA GLU A 131 3.02 -1.65 25.26
C GLU A 131 4.18 -1.82 24.28
N ARG A 132 5.08 -2.80 24.49
CA ARG A 132 6.19 -3.05 23.57
C ARG A 132 5.68 -3.66 22.27
N SER A 133 4.79 -4.66 22.34
CA SER A 133 4.14 -5.24 21.14
C SER A 133 3.37 -4.18 20.35
N LEU A 134 2.66 -3.27 21.04
CA LEU A 134 1.95 -2.16 20.40
C LEU A 134 2.92 -1.14 19.78
N ALA A 135 4.02 -0.80 20.47
CA ALA A 135 5.05 0.09 19.95
C ALA A 135 5.70 -0.47 18.68
N GLU A 136 6.07 -1.75 18.68
CA GLU A 136 6.61 -2.44 17.49
C GLU A 136 5.58 -2.45 16.34
N ALA A 137 4.29 -2.59 16.63
CA ALA A 137 3.25 -2.59 15.61
C ALA A 137 3.05 -1.22 14.93
N VAL A 138 3.08 -0.11 15.68
CA VAL A 138 2.82 1.24 15.13
C VAL A 138 3.95 1.79 14.27
N GLU A 139 5.14 1.18 14.32
CA GLU A 139 6.24 1.51 13.40
C GLU A 139 5.97 1.08 11.95
N ALA A 140 4.94 0.26 11.72
CA ALA A 140 4.62 -0.24 10.40
C ALA A 140 4.15 0.88 9.44
N PRO A 141 4.47 0.80 8.14
CA PRO A 141 4.29 1.91 7.20
C PRO A 141 2.84 2.20 6.81
N THR A 142 1.87 1.37 7.19
CA THR A 142 0.44 1.53 6.87
C THR A 142 -0.45 0.98 7.98
N ASP A 143 -1.67 1.50 8.14
CA ASP A 143 -2.64 1.02 9.14
C ASP A 143 -2.92 -0.49 9.05
N PHE A 144 -2.99 -1.03 7.84
CA PHE A 144 -3.13 -2.48 7.64
C PHE A 144 -1.90 -3.24 8.15
N SER A 145 -0.71 -2.68 7.96
CA SER A 145 0.53 -3.31 8.45
C SER A 145 0.64 -3.20 9.97
N VAL A 146 0.09 -2.15 10.60
CA VAL A 146 -0.02 -2.07 12.07
C VAL A 146 -0.82 -3.25 12.60
N LEU A 147 -1.99 -3.53 12.01
CA LEU A 147 -2.82 -4.67 12.43
C LEU A 147 -2.11 -6.01 12.22
N VAL A 148 -1.45 -6.20 11.07
CA VAL A 148 -0.68 -7.44 10.80
C VAL A 148 0.48 -7.60 11.78
N SER A 149 1.20 -6.52 12.10
CA SER A 149 2.29 -6.55 13.07
C SER A 149 1.80 -6.87 14.48
N ALA A 150 0.70 -6.25 14.93
CA ALA A 150 0.10 -6.54 16.23
C ALA A 150 -0.32 -8.03 16.34
N LEU A 151 -0.92 -8.57 15.27
CA LEU A 151 -1.32 -9.97 15.16
C LEU A 151 -0.14 -10.96 15.17
N LYS A 152 1.11 -10.50 15.03
CA LYS A 152 2.29 -11.38 15.11
C LYS A 152 2.81 -11.58 16.53
N SER A 153 2.39 -10.76 17.49
CA SER A 153 2.75 -10.96 18.89
C SER A 153 2.31 -12.35 19.34
N GLU A 154 3.14 -13.02 20.15
CA GLU A 154 2.81 -14.38 20.59
C GLU A 154 1.54 -14.40 21.43
N GLU A 155 1.27 -13.33 22.19
CA GLU A 155 0.02 -13.13 22.93
C GLU A 155 -1.21 -13.12 22.00
N ALA A 156 -1.20 -12.28 20.95
CA ALA A 156 -2.30 -12.26 19.98
C ALA A 156 -2.44 -13.60 19.25
N LEU A 157 -1.33 -14.20 18.83
CA LEU A 157 -1.35 -15.48 18.13
C LEU A 157 -1.87 -16.61 19.02
N ALA A 158 -1.54 -16.63 20.31
CA ALA A 158 -2.04 -17.63 21.25
C ALA A 158 -3.56 -17.57 21.37
N SER A 159 -4.13 -16.36 21.53
CA SER A 159 -5.58 -16.15 21.60
C SER A 159 -6.31 -16.62 20.33
N ILE A 160 -5.75 -16.30 19.16
CA ILE A 160 -6.37 -16.67 17.88
C ILE A 160 -6.20 -18.17 17.59
N ARG A 161 -5.04 -18.76 17.90
CA ARG A 161 -4.76 -20.20 17.69
C ARG A 161 -5.70 -21.10 18.46
N ALA A 162 -6.21 -20.66 19.61
CA ALA A 162 -7.21 -21.39 20.38
C ALA A 162 -8.48 -21.69 19.57
N HIS A 163 -8.80 -20.85 18.57
CA HIS A 163 -9.99 -20.98 17.74
C HIS A 163 -9.66 -21.26 16.26
N ASP A 164 -8.43 -20.96 15.83
CA ASP A 164 -7.92 -21.21 14.50
C ASP A 164 -6.43 -21.64 14.56
N PRO A 165 -6.14 -22.94 14.62
CA PRO A 165 -4.76 -23.45 14.70
C PRO A 165 -3.83 -22.96 13.58
N LEU A 166 -4.37 -22.60 12.41
CA LEU A 166 -3.61 -22.14 11.26
C LEU A 166 -3.42 -20.61 11.22
N ALA A 167 -3.96 -19.86 12.19
CA ALA A 167 -3.89 -18.40 12.20
C ALA A 167 -2.46 -17.87 12.11
N GLY A 168 -1.53 -18.46 12.86
CA GLY A 168 -0.12 -18.09 12.81
C GLY A 168 0.50 -18.28 11.42
N ALA A 169 0.15 -19.36 10.72
CA ALA A 169 0.61 -19.59 9.36
C ALA A 169 0.04 -18.57 8.37
N ARG A 170 -1.25 -18.21 8.52
CA ARG A 170 -1.90 -17.18 7.68
C ARG A 170 -1.27 -15.81 7.86
N VAL A 171 -1.03 -15.38 9.10
CA VAL A 171 -0.40 -14.08 9.42
C VAL A 171 1.00 -14.03 8.81
N ARG A 172 1.82 -15.08 9.00
CA ARG A 172 3.15 -15.19 8.37
C ARG A 172 3.05 -15.14 6.84
N GLY A 173 2.11 -15.85 6.24
CA GLY A 173 1.90 -15.86 4.80
C GLY A 173 1.54 -14.49 4.23
N LEU A 174 0.68 -13.73 4.93
CA LEU A 174 0.31 -12.37 4.54
C LEU A 174 1.52 -11.41 4.58
N GLU A 175 2.33 -11.51 5.64
CA GLU A 175 3.56 -10.71 5.74
C GLU A 175 4.59 -11.10 4.67
N ALA A 176 4.79 -12.40 4.44
CA ALA A 176 5.71 -12.90 3.41
C ALA A 176 5.31 -12.37 2.03
N LYS A 177 4.02 -12.44 1.68
CA LYS A 177 3.50 -11.86 0.44
C LYS A 177 3.74 -10.35 0.33
N ARG A 178 3.56 -9.61 1.43
CA ARG A 178 3.87 -8.17 1.47
C ARG A 178 5.36 -7.92 1.18
N LYS A 179 6.25 -8.63 1.89
CA LYS A 179 7.70 -8.50 1.73
C LYS A 179 8.16 -8.84 0.32
N LEU A 180 7.59 -9.88 -0.30
CA LEU A 180 7.89 -10.24 -1.69
C LEU A 180 7.56 -9.11 -2.68
N ILE A 181 6.39 -8.46 -2.52
CA ILE A 181 5.98 -7.34 -3.38
C ILE A 181 6.81 -6.07 -3.15
N GLU A 182 7.25 -5.84 -1.91
CA GLU A 182 8.05 -4.68 -1.51
C GLU A 182 9.56 -4.85 -1.76
N GLY A 183 10.03 -6.09 -1.93
CA GLY A 183 11.43 -6.42 -2.15
C GLY A 183 12.01 -5.79 -3.41
N GLU A 184 13.33 -5.58 -3.40
CA GLU A 184 14.10 -5.18 -4.59
C GLU A 184 13.55 -3.93 -5.31
N GLY A 185 13.21 -2.89 -4.53
CA GLY A 185 12.71 -1.61 -5.03
C GLY A 185 11.18 -1.54 -5.18
N GLY A 186 10.46 -2.58 -4.78
CA GLY A 186 9.00 -2.61 -4.73
C GLY A 186 8.34 -2.94 -6.07
N SER A 187 7.11 -2.47 -6.25
CA SER A 187 6.30 -2.80 -7.44
C SER A 187 5.52 -1.62 -8.00
N LEU A 188 5.27 -1.68 -9.31
CA LEU A 188 4.51 -0.71 -10.08
C LEU A 188 3.08 -1.20 -10.34
N SER A 189 2.12 -0.28 -10.38
CA SER A 189 0.81 -0.54 -11.03
C SER A 189 0.98 -0.72 -12.54
N SER A 190 -0.04 -1.26 -13.20
CA SER A 190 -0.07 -1.31 -14.67
C SER A 190 0.09 0.09 -15.32
N ALA A 191 -0.40 1.14 -14.67
CA ALA A 191 -0.29 2.51 -15.19
C ALA A 191 1.14 3.06 -15.05
N GLU A 192 1.78 2.81 -13.92
CA GLU A 192 3.18 3.19 -13.68
C GLU A 192 4.13 2.41 -14.59
N ALA A 193 3.92 1.11 -14.76
CA ALA A 193 4.69 0.27 -15.69
C ALA A 193 4.52 0.72 -17.15
N ALA A 194 3.28 1.06 -17.56
CA ALA A 194 3.00 1.62 -18.88
C ALA A 194 3.77 2.93 -19.11
N LYS A 195 3.78 3.83 -18.12
CA LYS A 195 4.54 5.08 -18.16
C LYS A 195 6.04 4.83 -18.25
N LEU A 196 6.57 3.89 -17.47
CA LEU A 196 7.99 3.53 -17.47
C LEU A 196 8.44 3.05 -18.85
N LEU A 197 7.67 2.15 -19.47
CA LEU A 197 7.99 1.58 -20.79
C LEU A 197 7.53 2.45 -21.97
N ARG A 198 6.88 3.59 -21.71
CA ARG A 198 6.27 4.48 -22.74
C ARG A 198 5.33 3.73 -23.70
N ILE A 199 4.53 2.81 -23.15
CA ILE A 199 3.52 2.04 -23.89
C ILE A 199 2.14 2.18 -23.22
N THR A 200 1.10 1.61 -23.83
CA THR A 200 -0.25 1.64 -23.25
C THR A 200 -0.41 0.61 -22.13
N ARG A 201 -1.37 0.86 -21.22
CA ARG A 201 -1.77 -0.12 -20.20
C ARG A 201 -2.22 -1.46 -20.80
N GLN A 202 -2.88 -1.43 -21.96
CA GLN A 202 -3.28 -2.64 -22.69
C GLN A 202 -2.06 -3.42 -23.20
N ALA A 203 -1.00 -2.73 -23.64
CA ALA A 203 0.23 -3.39 -24.05
C ALA A 203 0.96 -4.07 -22.87
N ILE A 204 0.90 -3.49 -21.67
CA ILE A 204 1.39 -4.12 -20.43
C ILE A 204 0.61 -5.42 -20.15
N ASP A 205 -0.73 -5.35 -20.15
CA ASP A 205 -1.56 -6.53 -19.89
C ASP A 205 -1.34 -7.63 -20.94
N ARG A 206 -1.19 -7.24 -22.22
CA ARG A 206 -0.84 -8.17 -23.30
C ARG A 206 0.50 -8.86 -23.04
N ARG A 207 1.57 -8.11 -22.74
CA ARG A 207 2.89 -8.68 -22.45
C ARG A 207 2.87 -9.62 -21.24
N ARG A 208 2.12 -9.28 -20.20
CA ARG A 208 1.91 -10.18 -19.05
C ARG A 208 1.23 -11.48 -19.47
N LYS A 209 0.14 -11.40 -20.25
CA LYS A 209 -0.57 -12.60 -20.76
C LYS A 209 0.29 -13.46 -21.68
N GLU A 210 1.19 -12.83 -22.43
CA GLU A 210 2.18 -13.51 -23.26
C GLU A 210 3.35 -14.11 -22.45
N GLY A 211 3.37 -13.97 -21.11
CA GLY A 211 4.45 -14.48 -20.26
C GLY A 211 5.75 -13.68 -20.36
N LYS A 212 5.71 -12.44 -20.85
CA LYS A 212 6.89 -11.55 -21.00
C LYS A 212 7.08 -10.61 -19.82
N LEU A 213 6.09 -10.51 -18.94
CA LEU A 213 6.16 -9.71 -17.72
C LEU A 213 5.59 -10.51 -16.56
N LEU A 214 6.27 -10.44 -15.42
CA LEU A 214 5.77 -10.97 -14.16
C LEU A 214 4.81 -9.93 -13.55
N GLY A 215 3.54 -10.29 -13.49
CA GLY A 215 2.49 -9.50 -12.85
C GLY A 215 1.82 -10.32 -11.75
N VAL A 216 1.93 -9.85 -10.51
CA VAL A 216 1.29 -10.46 -9.33
C VAL A 216 -0.12 -9.90 -9.18
N GLU A 217 -1.11 -10.78 -9.07
CA GLU A 217 -2.52 -10.38 -8.92
C GLU A 217 -2.86 -10.01 -7.47
N LEU A 218 -3.47 -8.84 -7.26
CA LEU A 218 -4.04 -8.41 -5.97
C LEU A 218 -5.58 -8.26 -6.03
N GLY A 219 -6.23 -9.16 -6.76
CA GLY A 219 -7.67 -9.19 -6.97
C GLY A 219 -8.19 -7.89 -7.60
N ARG A 220 -9.20 -7.26 -6.96
CA ARG A 220 -9.82 -6.02 -7.48
C ARG A 220 -8.87 -4.84 -7.61
N LYS A 221 -7.70 -4.88 -6.96
CA LYS A 221 -6.66 -3.83 -7.09
C LYS A 221 -5.84 -3.98 -8.39
N GLY A 222 -6.06 -5.05 -9.16
CA GLY A 222 -5.36 -5.36 -10.39
C GLY A 222 -3.99 -5.99 -10.14
N PHE A 223 -3.10 -5.84 -11.11
CA PHE A 223 -1.76 -6.43 -11.09
C PHE A 223 -0.70 -5.45 -10.60
N ARG A 224 0.31 -5.99 -9.90
CA ARG A 224 1.56 -5.31 -9.55
C ARG A 224 2.73 -5.95 -10.27
N TYR A 225 3.65 -5.12 -10.73
CA TYR A 225 4.81 -5.52 -11.52
C TYR A 225 6.07 -5.16 -10.73
N PRO A 226 6.82 -6.15 -10.21
CA PRO A 226 8.07 -5.87 -9.50
C PRO A 226 9.02 -5.00 -10.33
N VAL A 227 9.62 -3.97 -9.71
CA VAL A 227 10.40 -2.93 -10.41
C VAL A 227 11.64 -3.53 -11.08
N TRP A 228 12.32 -4.45 -10.39
CA TRP A 228 13.57 -5.08 -10.83
C TRP A 228 13.47 -5.83 -12.16
N GLN A 229 12.27 -6.21 -12.62
CA GLN A 229 12.12 -6.91 -13.90
C GLN A 229 12.37 -5.98 -15.10
N PHE A 230 12.14 -4.68 -14.92
CA PHE A 230 12.28 -3.70 -15.98
C PHE A 230 13.75 -3.33 -16.14
N GLY A 231 14.38 -3.86 -17.20
CA GLY A 231 15.83 -3.70 -17.45
C GLY A 231 16.66 -4.94 -17.12
N LEU A 232 16.03 -6.04 -16.68
CA LEU A 232 16.71 -7.31 -16.47
C LEU A 232 16.91 -8.03 -17.81
N ALA A 233 18.17 -8.21 -18.20
CA ALA A 233 18.51 -8.97 -19.40
C ALA A 233 18.14 -10.44 -19.23
N ASN A 234 17.74 -11.09 -20.33
CA ASN A 234 17.39 -12.52 -20.36
C ASN A 234 16.29 -12.95 -19.38
N PHE A 235 15.40 -12.01 -19.00
CA PHE A 235 14.28 -12.30 -18.10
C PHE A 235 13.21 -13.19 -18.73
N GLU A 236 12.79 -12.91 -19.97
CA GLU A 236 11.69 -13.64 -20.61
C GLU A 236 11.92 -15.16 -20.73
N PRO A 237 13.12 -15.65 -21.13
CA PRO A 237 13.41 -17.09 -21.15
C PRO A 237 13.32 -17.76 -19.78
N VAL A 238 13.79 -17.08 -18.72
CA VAL A 238 13.72 -17.62 -17.35
C VAL A 238 12.27 -17.63 -16.86
N LEU A 239 11.51 -16.57 -17.13
CA LEU A 239 10.09 -16.50 -16.78
C LEU A 239 9.28 -17.59 -17.51
N ALA A 240 9.63 -17.90 -18.76
CA ALA A 240 9.00 -18.99 -19.51
C ALA A 240 9.24 -20.37 -18.86
N ALA A 241 10.40 -20.59 -18.23
CA ALA A 241 10.73 -21.84 -17.53
C ALA A 241 9.95 -22.05 -16.23
N VAL A 242 9.42 -20.97 -15.62
CA VAL A 242 8.56 -21.03 -14.42
C VAL A 242 7.10 -20.67 -14.72
N ARG A 243 6.68 -20.71 -15.99
CA ARG A 243 5.37 -20.21 -16.41
C ARG A 243 4.18 -20.95 -15.77
N ASP A 244 4.35 -22.22 -15.45
CA ASP A 244 3.29 -23.06 -14.88
C ASP A 244 3.08 -22.82 -13.38
N LEU A 245 4.01 -22.13 -12.73
CA LEU A 245 3.90 -21.71 -11.33
C LEU A 245 2.97 -20.50 -11.20
N ASP A 246 2.36 -20.35 -10.03
CA ASP A 246 1.55 -19.16 -9.75
C ASP A 246 2.43 -17.90 -9.62
N SER A 247 1.85 -16.72 -9.85
CA SER A 247 2.62 -15.46 -9.86
C SER A 247 3.40 -15.17 -8.57
N TRP A 248 2.94 -15.68 -7.42
CA TRP A 248 3.62 -15.58 -6.14
C TRP A 248 4.82 -16.53 -6.06
N GLU A 249 4.70 -17.73 -6.60
CA GLU A 249 5.79 -18.71 -6.69
C GLU A 249 6.86 -18.25 -7.67
N GLN A 250 6.46 -17.70 -8.81
CA GLN A 250 7.39 -17.06 -9.76
C GLN A 250 8.18 -15.94 -9.06
N LEU A 251 7.48 -15.05 -8.33
CA LEU A 251 8.14 -13.99 -7.57
C LEU A 251 9.07 -14.55 -6.48
N THR A 252 8.64 -15.60 -5.78
CA THR A 252 9.43 -16.26 -4.74
C THR A 252 10.71 -16.87 -5.30
N PHE A 253 10.62 -17.53 -6.45
CA PHE A 253 11.78 -18.10 -7.15
C PHE A 253 12.84 -17.03 -7.41
N PHE A 254 12.46 -15.88 -8.00
CA PHE A 254 13.43 -14.83 -8.34
C PHE A 254 14.13 -14.20 -7.13
N LEU A 255 13.46 -14.17 -5.97
CA LEU A 255 13.93 -13.45 -4.78
C LEU A 255 14.59 -14.35 -3.73
N ASN A 256 14.50 -15.67 -3.86
CA ASN A 256 15.06 -16.60 -2.88
C ASN A 256 16.36 -17.25 -3.37
N PRO A 257 17.39 -17.36 -2.51
CA PRO A 257 18.62 -18.07 -2.82
C PRO A 257 18.38 -19.55 -3.16
N THR A 258 19.15 -20.08 -4.10
CA THR A 258 19.14 -21.52 -4.44
C THR A 258 20.54 -22.11 -4.45
N ALA A 259 20.65 -23.35 -3.98
CA ALA A 259 21.91 -24.10 -4.00
C ALA A 259 22.43 -24.29 -5.44
N MET A 260 21.54 -24.41 -6.43
CA MET A 260 21.89 -24.58 -7.84
C MET A 260 22.65 -23.38 -8.43
N LEU A 261 22.48 -22.19 -7.85
CA LEU A 261 23.20 -20.97 -8.25
C LEU A 261 24.36 -20.64 -7.31
N GLY A 262 24.69 -21.54 -6.37
CA GLY A 262 25.73 -21.34 -5.36
C GLY A 262 25.31 -20.36 -4.28
N GLY A 263 24.04 -20.38 -3.88
CA GLY A 263 23.50 -19.50 -2.82
C GLY A 263 23.14 -18.10 -3.30
N LEU A 264 23.21 -17.82 -4.60
CA LEU A 264 22.66 -16.61 -5.20
C LEU A 264 21.17 -16.77 -5.47
N THR A 265 20.44 -15.66 -5.45
CA THR A 265 19.10 -15.58 -6.03
C THR A 265 19.18 -15.61 -7.57
N PRO A 266 18.14 -16.09 -8.27
CA PRO A 266 18.06 -15.95 -9.72
C PRO A 266 18.17 -14.50 -10.19
N LEU A 267 17.62 -13.55 -9.42
CA LEU A 267 17.73 -12.12 -9.73
C LEU A 267 19.20 -11.64 -9.71
N GLU A 268 19.95 -11.93 -8.65
CA GLU A 268 21.36 -11.54 -8.54
C GLU A 268 22.22 -12.19 -9.61
N ALA A 269 21.94 -13.45 -9.94
CA ALA A 269 22.63 -14.19 -10.99
C ALA A 269 22.46 -13.51 -12.34
N LEU A 270 21.24 -13.04 -12.66
CA LEU A 270 20.93 -12.32 -13.89
C LEU A 270 21.47 -10.88 -13.91
N GLN A 271 21.33 -10.13 -12.82
CA GLN A 271 21.78 -8.73 -12.73
C GLN A 271 23.30 -8.60 -12.79
N GLY A 272 24.02 -9.47 -12.10
CA GLY A 272 25.48 -9.39 -11.99
C GLY A 272 26.23 -10.03 -13.17
N GLY A 273 25.53 -10.71 -14.09
CA GLY A 273 26.15 -11.56 -15.11
C GLY A 273 27.06 -12.65 -14.53
N LYS A 274 26.88 -12.98 -13.24
CA LYS A 274 27.76 -13.87 -12.46
C LYS A 274 27.58 -15.35 -12.84
N ARG A 275 26.48 -15.67 -13.53
CA ARG A 275 26.12 -17.00 -14.02
C ARG A 275 25.62 -16.88 -15.46
N GLY A 276 25.68 -17.98 -16.20
CA GLY A 276 25.04 -18.04 -17.51
C GLY A 276 23.52 -18.07 -17.36
N VAL A 277 22.80 -17.51 -18.34
CA VAL A 277 21.32 -17.59 -18.38
C VAL A 277 20.85 -19.04 -18.30
N ASP A 278 21.58 -19.98 -18.93
CA ASP A 278 21.25 -21.40 -18.93
C ASP A 278 21.29 -22.02 -17.53
N ASP A 279 22.17 -21.54 -16.64
CA ASP A 279 22.22 -22.01 -15.25
C ASP A 279 20.95 -21.60 -14.50
N VAL A 280 20.47 -20.39 -14.75
CA VAL A 280 19.24 -19.85 -14.15
C VAL A 280 18.01 -20.56 -14.70
N ILE A 281 17.98 -20.86 -16.01
CA ILE A 281 16.91 -21.65 -16.63
C ILE A 281 16.86 -23.07 -16.04
N ARG A 282 18.01 -23.73 -15.86
CA ARG A 282 18.05 -25.06 -15.21
C ARG A 282 17.53 -25.01 -13.78
N ALA A 283 17.90 -23.97 -13.02
CA ALA A 283 17.37 -23.76 -11.68
C ALA A 283 15.85 -23.53 -11.68
N ALA A 284 15.34 -22.78 -12.65
CA ALA A 284 13.90 -22.54 -12.84
C ALA A 284 13.13 -23.84 -13.12
N SER A 285 13.61 -24.66 -14.05
CA SER A 285 12.98 -25.94 -14.39
C SER A 285 12.94 -26.89 -13.19
N ALA A 286 14.05 -27.01 -12.45
CA ALA A 286 14.11 -27.86 -11.25
C ALA A 286 13.18 -27.36 -10.13
N TYR A 287 13.01 -26.04 -10.00
CA TYR A 287 12.10 -25.46 -9.01
C TYR A 287 10.63 -25.79 -9.32
N GLY A 288 10.25 -25.80 -10.61
CA GLY A 288 8.91 -26.20 -11.05
C GLY A 288 8.56 -27.65 -10.74
N GLU A 289 9.53 -28.56 -10.79
CA GLU A 289 9.35 -29.98 -10.49
C GLU A 289 9.22 -30.27 -8.98
N GLN A 290 9.76 -29.41 -8.11
CA GLN A 290 9.72 -29.56 -6.66
C GLN A 290 8.53 -28.85 -5.99
N GLY A 291 7.84 -27.97 -6.72
CA GLY A 291 6.70 -27.18 -6.23
C GLY A 291 5.31 -27.75 -6.53
N GLY A 292 5.23 -28.93 -7.15
CA GLY A 292 3.98 -29.62 -7.51
C GLY A 292 3.34 -30.44 -6.39
#